data_AF-A0A941CQR9-F1
#
_entry.id   AF-A0A941CQR9-F1
#
_cell.length_a   1.000
_cell.length_b   1.000
_cell.length_c   1.000
_cell.angle_alpha   90.00
_cell.angle_beta   90.00
_cell.angle_gamma   90.00
#
_symmetry.space_group_name_H-M   'P 1'
#
loop_
_entity.id
_entity.type
_entity.pdbx_description
1 polymer ?
#
loop_
_entity_poly.entity_id
_entity_poly.type
_entity_poly.pdbx_seq_one_letter_code
_entity_poly.pdbx_strand_id
1 'polypeptide(L)'
;MASSLRVFLYLLLPLLSGLGGRFLVKEEASGKGMKGIIPVGVLILASFLLHLDLPDLLFFSLFLVSALTDQETGMVYELPLYLLAPIALWKFYTRQSYVVAIFLLLLAAHRKSPKFQYYMGEGDLWLLLLLSMAYGRLVFYILVYAAVLGLIYGAVRRKREVWFAPFLFYGLLLSQFHEINKLFHIF
;
A
#
# COMPACT_ATOMS: atom_id res chain seq x y z
N MET A 1 -30.40 7.43 -2.32
CA MET A 1 -29.89 6.22 -3.02
C MET A 1 -28.37 6.21 -3.22
N ALA A 2 -27.67 7.34 -3.37
CA ALA A 2 -26.21 7.36 -3.51
C ALA A 2 -25.42 6.99 -2.23
N SER A 3 -26.02 7.12 -1.04
CA SER A 3 -25.37 6.81 0.24
C SER A 3 -25.23 5.31 0.52
N SER A 4 -26.26 4.51 0.23
CA SER A 4 -26.24 3.07 0.49
C SER A 4 -25.25 2.32 -0.38
N LEU A 5 -25.11 2.69 -1.66
CA LEU A 5 -24.10 2.12 -2.56
C LEU A 5 -22.68 2.41 -2.06
N ARG A 6 -22.43 3.64 -1.58
CA ARG A 6 -21.10 4.02 -1.05
C ARG A 6 -20.74 3.23 0.21
N VAL A 7 -21.68 3.12 1.16
CA VAL A 7 -21.51 2.30 2.36
C VAL A 7 -21.22 0.84 1.99
N PHE A 8 -21.95 0.30 1.02
CA PHE A 8 -21.72 -1.05 0.52
C PHE A 8 -20.31 -1.23 -0.07
N LEU A 9 -19.83 -0.28 -0.88
CA LEU A 9 -18.48 -0.33 -1.46
C LEU A 9 -17.37 -0.22 -0.41
N TYR A 10 -17.55 0.61 0.62
CA TYR A 10 -16.62 0.78 1.74
C TYR A 10 -16.43 -0.52 2.55
N LEU A 11 -17.42 -1.41 2.51
CA LEU A 11 -17.32 -2.74 3.11
C LEU A 11 -16.82 -3.76 2.10
N LEU A 12 -17.41 -3.81 0.91
CA LEU A 12 -17.16 -4.85 -0.07
C LEU A 12 -15.71 -4.86 -0.58
N LEU A 13 -15.16 -3.72 -0.98
CA LEU A 13 -13.83 -3.69 -1.62
C LEU A 13 -12.70 -4.10 -0.65
N PRO A 14 -12.66 -3.61 0.60
CA PRO A 14 -11.72 -4.12 1.59
C PRO A 14 -11.92 -5.61 1.90
N LEU A 15 -13.15 -6.09 1.99
CA LEU A 15 -13.41 -7.52 2.21
C LEU A 15 -12.90 -8.39 1.04
N LEU A 16 -13.16 -7.97 -0.20
CA LEU A 16 -12.65 -8.65 -1.40
C LEU A 16 -11.12 -8.66 -1.44
N SER A 17 -10.46 -7.59 -1.00
CA SER A 17 -8.99 -7.59 -0.89
C SER A 17 -8.47 -8.60 0.13
N GLY A 18 -9.13 -8.72 1.28
CA GLY A 18 -8.80 -9.73 2.29
C GLY A 18 -8.96 -11.16 1.77
N LEU A 19 -10.02 -11.40 0.98
CA LEU A 19 -10.23 -12.69 0.31
C LEU A 19 -9.23 -12.93 -0.82
N GLY A 20 -8.92 -11.92 -1.62
CA GLY A 20 -7.94 -11.98 -2.71
C GLY A 20 -6.53 -12.29 -2.21
N GLY A 21 -6.08 -11.62 -1.15
CA GLY A 21 -4.80 -11.92 -0.51
C GLY A 21 -4.75 -13.37 0.00
N ARG A 22 -5.82 -13.86 0.63
CA ARG A 22 -5.90 -15.26 1.05
C ARG A 22 -5.92 -16.25 -0.10
N PHE A 23 -6.55 -15.92 -1.23
CA PHE A 23 -6.59 -16.78 -2.40
C PHE A 23 -5.20 -16.94 -3.01
N LEU A 24 -4.44 -15.85 -3.14
CA LEU A 24 -3.07 -15.89 -3.66
C LEU A 24 -2.09 -16.61 -2.72
N VAL A 25 -2.27 -16.46 -1.41
CA VAL A 25 -1.41 -17.11 -0.40
C VAL A 25 -1.71 -18.62 -0.23
N LYS A 26 -2.91 -19.07 -0.63
CA LYS A 26 -3.39 -20.45 -0.42
C LYS A 26 -2.52 -21.52 -1.08
N GLU A 27 -1.70 -21.15 -2.06
CA GLU A 27 -0.76 -22.07 -2.72
C GLU A 27 0.53 -22.30 -1.91
N GLU A 28 0.91 -21.43 -0.97
CA GLU A 28 2.21 -21.50 -0.28
C GLU A 28 2.16 -21.57 1.26
N ALA A 29 1.09 -21.15 1.94
CA ALA A 29 1.09 -21.05 3.41
C ALA A 29 -0.06 -21.80 4.11
N SER A 30 0.24 -23.03 4.56
CA SER A 30 -0.53 -23.76 5.57
C SER A 30 -0.34 -23.13 6.97
N GLY A 31 -1.41 -22.56 7.56
CA GLY A 31 -1.54 -22.57 9.03
C GLY A 31 -1.77 -21.26 9.81
N LYS A 32 -2.00 -20.07 9.22
CA LYS A 32 -2.20 -18.82 10.02
C LYS A 32 -3.40 -17.97 9.57
N GLY A 33 -4.60 -18.48 9.77
CA GLY A 33 -5.85 -17.90 9.23
C GLY A 33 -6.30 -16.51 9.73
N MET A 34 -5.69 -15.92 10.77
CA MET A 34 -6.23 -14.69 11.41
C MET A 34 -5.52 -13.38 11.07
N LYS A 35 -4.32 -13.39 10.47
CA LYS A 35 -3.50 -12.18 10.32
C LYS A 35 -4.06 -11.13 9.35
N GLY A 36 -4.91 -11.52 8.40
CA GLY A 36 -5.52 -10.59 7.43
C GLY A 36 -6.74 -9.81 7.94
N ILE A 37 -7.28 -10.13 9.12
CA ILE A 37 -8.51 -9.47 9.63
C ILE A 37 -8.23 -8.02 10.03
N ILE A 38 -7.09 -7.76 10.69
CA ILE A 38 -6.76 -6.43 11.20
C ILE A 38 -6.56 -5.43 10.06
N PRO A 39 -5.72 -5.69 9.03
CA PRO A 39 -5.56 -4.76 7.91
C PRO A 39 -6.87 -4.43 7.18
N VAL A 40 -7.74 -5.43 6.99
CA VAL A 40 -9.06 -5.26 6.35
C VAL A 40 -9.96 -4.38 7.21
N GLY A 41 -10.06 -4.67 8.51
CA GLY A 41 -10.85 -3.86 9.44
C GLY A 41 -10.37 -2.41 9.50
N VAL A 42 -9.05 -2.20 9.51
CA VAL A 42 -8.46 -0.86 9.48
C VAL A 42 -8.82 -0.13 8.18
N LEU A 43 -8.75 -0.80 7.02
CA LEU A 43 -9.13 -0.18 5.75
C LEU A 43 -10.62 0.18 5.72
N ILE A 44 -11.51 -0.68 6.23
CA ILE A 44 -12.94 -0.37 6.34
C ILE A 44 -13.13 0.89 7.17
N LEU A 45 -12.55 0.95 8.37
CA LEU A 45 -12.66 2.11 9.26
C LEU A 45 -12.09 3.38 8.60
N ALA A 46 -10.92 3.28 7.98
CA ALA A 46 -10.29 4.39 7.26
C ALA A 46 -11.15 4.87 6.08
N SER A 47 -11.85 3.97 5.39
CA SER A 47 -12.75 4.32 4.28
C SER A 47 -13.89 5.22 4.75
N PHE A 48 -14.48 4.91 5.92
CA PHE A 48 -15.51 5.75 6.53
C PHE A 48 -14.97 7.05 7.09
N LEU A 49 -13.84 7.01 7.80
CA LEU A 49 -13.26 8.19 8.47
C LEU A 49 -12.66 9.21 7.50
N LEU A 50 -12.00 8.75 6.44
CA LEU A 50 -11.33 9.60 5.46
C LEU A 50 -12.23 9.96 4.27
N HIS A 51 -13.44 9.41 4.21
CA HIS A 51 -14.35 9.55 3.08
C HIS A 51 -13.68 9.26 1.72
N LEU A 52 -12.93 8.15 1.65
CA LEU A 52 -12.17 7.78 0.45
C LEU A 52 -13.07 7.77 -0.79
N ASP A 53 -12.59 8.38 -1.87
CA ASP A 53 -13.27 8.27 -3.15
C ASP A 53 -13.09 6.87 -3.76
N LEU A 54 -13.83 6.56 -4.82
CA LEU A 54 -13.78 5.22 -5.41
C LEU A 54 -12.38 4.84 -5.93
N PRO A 55 -11.64 5.72 -6.65
CA PRO A 55 -10.26 5.44 -7.05
C PRO A 55 -9.32 5.16 -5.88
N ASP A 56 -9.38 5.94 -4.80
CA ASP A 56 -8.56 5.75 -3.60
C ASP A 56 -8.90 4.43 -2.91
N LEU A 57 -10.18 4.15 -2.74
CA LEU A 57 -10.64 2.90 -2.14
C LEU A 57 -10.20 1.67 -2.93
N LEU A 58 -10.31 1.71 -4.27
CA LEU A 58 -9.84 0.64 -5.14
C LEU A 58 -8.32 0.49 -5.04
N PHE A 59 -7.57 1.59 -5.08
CA PHE A 59 -6.12 1.56 -4.95
C PHE A 59 -5.71 0.95 -3.60
N PHE A 60 -6.32 1.39 -2.51
CA PHE A 60 -5.97 0.92 -1.16
C PHE A 60 -6.35 -0.56 -0.99
N SER A 61 -7.49 -0.98 -1.54
CA SER A 61 -7.92 -2.37 -1.52
C SER A 61 -6.96 -3.27 -2.30
N LEU A 62 -6.54 -2.88 -3.51
CA LEU A 62 -5.57 -3.66 -4.28
C LEU A 62 -4.18 -3.66 -3.64
N PHE A 63 -3.75 -2.53 -3.09
CA PHE A 63 -2.49 -2.44 -2.34
C PHE A 63 -2.52 -3.35 -1.10
N LEU A 64 -3.67 -3.44 -0.44
CA LEU A 64 -3.85 -4.33 0.70
C LEU A 64 -3.62 -5.80 0.32
N VAL A 65 -3.96 -6.21 -0.91
CA VAL A 65 -3.62 -7.56 -1.40
C VAL A 65 -2.10 -7.77 -1.38
N SER A 66 -1.31 -6.84 -1.93
CA SER A 66 0.16 -6.90 -1.91
C SER A 66 0.73 -6.91 -0.49
N ALA A 67 0.16 -6.11 0.41
CA ALA A 67 0.57 -6.08 1.81
C ALA A 67 0.30 -7.42 2.52
N LEU A 68 -0.86 -8.02 2.28
CA LEU A 68 -1.22 -9.31 2.86
C LEU A 68 -0.34 -10.45 2.32
N THR A 69 -0.06 -10.46 1.02
CA THR A 69 0.80 -11.47 0.43
C THR A 69 2.24 -11.34 0.93
N ASP A 70 2.80 -10.14 0.96
CA ASP A 70 4.16 -9.89 1.48
C ASP A 70 4.29 -10.28 2.96
N GLN A 71 3.27 -10.00 3.77
CA GLN A 71 3.29 -10.39 5.18
C GLN A 71 3.36 -11.91 5.41
N GLU A 72 2.78 -12.70 4.52
CA GLU A 72 2.75 -14.17 4.66
C GLU A 72 3.90 -14.85 3.93
N THR A 73 4.25 -14.41 2.72
CA THR A 73 5.24 -15.08 1.86
C THR A 73 6.55 -14.30 1.74
N GLY A 74 6.58 -13.02 2.12
CA GLY A 74 7.73 -12.13 1.90
C GLY A 74 7.88 -11.68 0.45
N MET A 75 6.87 -11.93 -0.40
CA MET A 75 6.88 -11.64 -1.82
C MET A 75 5.71 -10.74 -2.22
N VAL A 76 5.99 -9.77 -3.08
CA VAL A 76 4.97 -8.96 -3.75
C VAL A 76 4.66 -9.60 -5.11
N TYR A 77 3.45 -10.15 -5.25
CA TYR A 77 3.02 -10.79 -6.49
C TYR A 77 2.76 -9.77 -7.60
N GLU A 78 3.02 -10.17 -8.85
CA GLU A 78 2.85 -9.31 -10.02
C GLU A 78 1.38 -8.97 -10.29
N LEU A 79 0.45 -9.90 -10.04
CA LEU A 79 -0.97 -9.70 -10.33
C LEU A 79 -1.55 -8.44 -9.63
N PRO A 80 -1.40 -8.26 -8.30
CA PRO A 80 -1.75 -7.00 -7.64
C PRO A 80 -1.09 -5.75 -8.26
N LEU A 81 0.17 -5.84 -8.69
CA LEU A 81 0.88 -4.72 -9.31
C LEU A 81 0.26 -4.33 -10.66
N TYR A 82 -0.06 -5.33 -11.50
CA TYR A 82 -0.72 -5.10 -12.78
C TYR A 82 -2.12 -4.48 -12.60
N LEU A 83 -2.85 -4.86 -11.54
CA LEU A 83 -4.15 -4.26 -11.23
C LEU A 83 -4.03 -2.84 -10.65
N LEU A 84 -2.97 -2.54 -9.90
CA LEU A 84 -2.70 -1.20 -9.39
C LEU A 84 -2.27 -0.22 -10.49
N ALA A 85 -1.52 -0.70 -11.49
CA ALA A 85 -0.98 0.11 -12.59
C ALA A 85 -2.00 1.02 -13.30
N PRO A 86 -3.17 0.56 -13.76
CA PRO A 86 -4.15 1.42 -14.44
C PRO A 86 -4.69 2.53 -13.53
N ILE A 87 -4.92 2.24 -12.24
CA ILE A 87 -5.39 3.24 -11.27
C ILE A 87 -4.28 4.26 -10.99
N ALA A 88 -3.05 3.79 -10.81
CA ALA A 88 -1.89 4.65 -10.63
C ALA A 88 -1.67 5.58 -11.83
N LEU A 89 -1.78 5.05 -13.05
CA LEU A 89 -1.67 5.81 -14.31
C LEU A 89 -2.78 6.85 -14.44
N TRP A 90 -4.02 6.48 -14.17
CA TRP A 90 -5.14 7.42 -14.18
C TRP A 90 -4.88 8.60 -13.23
N LYS A 91 -4.49 8.32 -11.99
CA LYS A 91 -4.18 9.35 -10.99
C LYS A 91 -2.94 10.15 -11.38
N PHE A 92 -1.94 9.52 -11.98
CA PHE A 92 -0.76 10.21 -12.50
C PHE A 92 -1.11 11.22 -13.58
N TYR A 93 -2.03 10.89 -14.50
CA TYR A 93 -2.47 11.82 -15.54
C TYR A 93 -3.02 13.13 -14.96
N THR A 94 -3.66 13.06 -13.80
CA THR A 94 -4.17 14.24 -13.09
C THR A 94 -3.11 14.99 -12.28
N ARG A 95 -2.10 14.30 -11.73
CA ARG A 95 -1.11 14.90 -10.80
C ARG A 95 0.21 15.30 -11.43
N GLN A 96 0.64 14.61 -12.49
CA GLN A 96 1.90 14.85 -13.24
C GLN A 96 3.15 14.95 -12.34
N SER A 97 3.28 14.04 -11.37
CA SER A 97 4.36 14.12 -10.36
C SER A 97 5.74 13.77 -10.92
N TYR A 98 6.68 14.71 -10.87
CA TYR A 98 8.09 14.48 -11.23
C TYR A 98 8.78 13.42 -10.35
N VAL A 99 8.25 13.15 -9.15
CA VAL A 99 8.79 12.14 -8.21
C VAL A 99 8.80 10.74 -8.84
N VAL A 100 7.91 10.48 -9.79
CA VAL A 100 7.87 9.23 -10.56
C VAL A 100 9.19 8.96 -11.27
N ALA A 101 9.86 10.00 -11.79
CA ALA A 101 11.14 9.86 -12.46
C ALA A 101 12.24 9.32 -11.52
N ILE A 102 12.20 9.67 -10.24
CA ILE A 102 13.15 9.17 -9.24
C ILE A 102 13.00 7.65 -9.10
N PHE A 103 11.78 7.15 -8.96
CA PHE A 103 11.53 5.72 -8.81
C PHE A 103 11.77 4.93 -10.11
N LEU A 104 11.54 5.52 -11.28
CA LEU A 104 11.95 4.94 -12.56
C LEU A 104 13.47 4.79 -12.66
N LEU A 105 14.22 5.81 -12.26
CA LEU A 105 15.68 5.76 -12.22
C LEU A 105 16.18 4.72 -11.20
N LEU A 106 15.55 4.62 -10.03
CA LEU A 106 15.86 3.59 -9.04
C LEU A 106 15.59 2.19 -9.60
N LEU A 107 14.47 1.96 -10.28
CA LEU A 107 14.18 0.67 -10.92
C LEU A 107 15.22 0.32 -11.99
N ALA A 108 15.62 1.30 -12.82
CA ALA A 108 16.67 1.11 -13.82
C ALA A 108 18.04 0.82 -13.17
N ALA A 109 18.36 1.48 -12.06
CA ALA A 109 19.59 1.25 -11.30
C ALA A 109 19.60 -0.13 -10.63
N HIS A 110 18.46 -0.56 -10.08
CA HIS A 110 18.27 -1.87 -9.46
C HIS A 110 18.57 -3.00 -10.43
N ARG A 111 18.05 -2.92 -11.66
CA ARG A 111 18.32 -3.93 -12.71
C ARG A 111 19.78 -4.02 -13.13
N LYS A 112 20.59 -3.00 -12.86
CA LYS A 112 22.02 -2.96 -13.23
C LYS A 112 22.98 -3.33 -12.10
N SER A 113 22.54 -3.31 -10.84
CA SER A 113 23.43 -3.46 -9.68
C SER A 113 23.03 -4.64 -8.79
N PRO A 114 23.83 -5.72 -8.76
CA PRO A 114 23.58 -6.86 -7.87
C PRO A 114 23.58 -6.46 -6.39
N LYS A 115 24.41 -5.48 -6.02
CA LYS A 115 24.44 -4.95 -4.65
C LYS A 115 23.13 -4.27 -4.28
N PHE A 116 22.49 -3.56 -5.22
CA PHE A 116 21.21 -2.92 -4.95
C PHE A 116 20.07 -3.95 -4.88
N GLN A 117 20.11 -4.98 -5.74
CA GLN A 117 19.17 -6.11 -5.70
C GLN A 117 19.19 -6.86 -4.35
N TYR A 118 20.34 -6.91 -3.69
CA TYR A 118 20.47 -7.52 -2.36
C TYR A 118 19.71 -6.77 -1.26
N TYR A 119 19.66 -5.43 -1.32
CA TYR A 119 19.05 -4.62 -0.27
C TYR A 119 17.57 -4.32 -0.49
N MET A 120 17.07 -4.45 -1.73
CA MET A 120 15.72 -4.02 -2.07
C MET A 120 15.10 -4.94 -3.12
N GLY A 121 13.88 -5.40 -2.86
CA GLY A 121 13.12 -6.19 -3.81
C GLY A 121 12.66 -5.36 -5.00
N GLU A 122 12.57 -5.98 -6.19
CA GLU A 122 12.00 -5.30 -7.36
C GLU A 122 10.52 -4.94 -7.12
N GLY A 123 9.77 -5.82 -6.43
CA GLY A 123 8.37 -5.57 -6.05
C GLY A 123 8.18 -4.32 -5.19
N ASP A 124 9.11 -4.05 -4.26
CA ASP A 124 9.08 -2.85 -3.41
C ASP A 124 9.25 -1.57 -4.23
N LEU A 125 10.17 -1.60 -5.21
CA LEU A 125 10.39 -0.49 -6.12
C LEU A 125 9.17 -0.23 -7.01
N TRP A 126 8.50 -1.28 -7.48
CA TRP A 126 7.25 -1.15 -8.22
C TRP A 126 6.14 -0.54 -7.36
N LEU A 127 5.95 -0.99 -6.12
CA LEU A 127 4.97 -0.38 -5.21
C LEU A 127 5.25 1.11 -4.98
N LEU A 128 6.52 1.48 -4.79
CA LEU A 128 6.92 2.87 -4.60
C LEU A 128 6.71 3.72 -5.85
N LEU A 129 7.01 3.17 -7.03
CA LEU A 129 6.71 3.81 -8.31
C LEU A 129 5.21 4.08 -8.43
N LEU A 130 4.36 3.07 -8.21
CA LEU A 130 2.91 3.19 -8.29
C LEU A 130 2.34 4.17 -7.25
N LEU A 131 2.87 4.18 -6.03
CA LEU A 131 2.52 5.17 -5.00
C LEU A 131 2.92 6.58 -5.42
N SER A 132 4.11 6.76 -5.98
CA SER A 132 4.58 8.06 -6.46
C SER A 132 3.75 8.57 -7.65
N MET A 133 3.24 7.67 -8.48
CA MET A 133 2.30 7.99 -9.56
C MET A 133 0.94 8.43 -9.01
N ALA A 134 0.40 7.66 -8.07
CA ALA A 134 -0.94 7.88 -7.51
C ALA A 134 -1.04 9.07 -6.54
N TYR A 135 0.01 9.32 -5.75
CA TYR A 135 0.00 10.29 -4.63
C TYR A 135 1.13 11.32 -4.70
N GLY A 136 2.01 11.24 -5.70
CA GLY A 136 3.07 12.23 -5.93
C GLY A 136 4.05 12.33 -4.77
N ARG A 137 4.29 13.57 -4.29
CA ARG A 137 5.20 13.85 -3.17
C ARG A 137 4.80 13.19 -1.85
N LEU A 138 3.54 12.75 -1.72
CA LEU A 138 3.09 12.06 -0.51
C LEU A 138 3.84 10.76 -0.27
N VAL A 139 4.41 10.13 -1.30
CA VAL A 139 5.23 8.91 -1.17
C VAL A 139 6.37 9.06 -0.16
N PHE A 140 6.94 10.26 0.00
CA PHE A 140 7.97 10.49 1.02
C PHE A 140 7.40 10.47 2.45
N TYR A 141 6.22 11.04 2.67
CA TYR A 141 5.55 10.93 3.98
C TYR A 141 5.13 9.50 4.26
N ILE A 142 4.65 8.78 3.25
CA ILE A 142 4.33 7.35 3.32
C ILE A 142 5.55 6.56 3.78
N LEU A 143 6.72 6.79 3.15
CA LEU A 143 7.98 6.16 3.50
C LEU A 143 8.40 6.49 4.94
N VAL A 144 8.27 7.74 5.38
CA VAL A 144 8.59 8.15 6.75
C VAL A 144 7.69 7.41 7.76
N TYR A 145 6.37 7.41 7.55
CA TYR A 145 5.45 6.69 8.44
C TYR A 145 5.70 5.19 8.43
N ALA A 146 5.95 4.59 7.26
CA ALA A 146 6.29 3.19 7.13
C ALA A 146 7.57 2.84 7.88
N ALA A 147 8.62 3.65 7.75
CA ALA A 147 9.88 3.46 8.45
C ALA A 147 9.71 3.55 9.97
N VAL A 148 8.96 4.53 10.46
CA VAL A 148 8.68 4.68 11.90
C VAL A 148 7.90 3.47 12.44
N LEU A 149 6.85 3.03 11.75
CA LEU A 149 6.08 1.86 12.16
C LEU A 149 6.92 0.57 12.12
N GLY A 150 7.74 0.41 11.08
CA GLY A 150 8.67 -0.72 10.95
C GLY A 150 9.71 -0.76 12.06
N LEU A 151 10.27 0.40 12.44
CA LEU A 151 11.21 0.52 13.56
C LEU A 151 10.56 0.18 14.90
N ILE A 152 9.37 0.71 15.17
CA ILE A 152 8.62 0.38 16.40
C ILE A 152 8.35 -1.11 16.45
N TYR A 153 7.85 -1.69 15.36
CA TYR A 153 7.58 -3.13 15.29
C TYR A 153 8.85 -3.96 15.48
N GLY A 154 9.95 -3.59 14.83
CA GLY A 154 11.26 -4.23 14.96
C GLY A 154 11.79 -4.19 16.39
N ALA A 155 11.66 -3.04 17.08
CA ALA A 155 12.03 -2.89 18.48
C ALA A 155 11.17 -3.76 19.42
N VAL A 156 9.84 -3.71 19.26
CA VAL A 156 8.89 -4.47 20.11
C VAL A 156 9.04 -5.98 19.90
N ARG A 157 9.21 -6.42 18.65
CA ARG A 157 9.34 -7.85 18.30
C ARG A 157 10.79 -8.34 18.31
N ARG A 158 11.76 -7.47 18.62
CA ARG A 158 13.20 -7.75 18.57
C ARG A 158 13.65 -8.37 17.24
N LYS A 159 13.09 -7.89 16.13
CA LYS A 159 13.43 -8.32 14.77
C LYS A 159 14.35 -7.30 14.12
N ARG A 160 15.38 -7.79 13.41
CA ARG A 160 16.29 -6.95 12.62
C ARG A 160 15.71 -6.58 11.25
N GLU A 161 14.85 -7.43 10.71
CA GLU A 161 14.22 -7.25 9.40
C GLU A 161 12.70 -7.35 9.54
N VAL A 162 12.01 -6.53 8.75
CA VAL A 162 10.57 -6.36 8.79
C VAL A 162 10.04 -6.29 7.36
N TRP A 163 8.85 -6.88 7.12
CA TRP A 163 8.20 -6.87 5.81
C TRP A 163 7.87 -5.45 5.37
N PHE A 164 8.21 -5.06 4.15
CA PHE A 164 8.11 -3.66 3.74
C PHE A 164 6.67 -3.24 3.38
N ALA A 165 5.95 -4.04 2.59
CA ALA A 165 4.66 -3.64 2.04
C ALA A 165 3.56 -3.42 3.11
N PRO A 166 3.48 -4.20 4.21
CA PRO A 166 2.53 -3.94 5.29
C PRO A 166 2.74 -2.57 5.94
N PHE A 167 3.98 -2.18 6.26
CA PHE A 167 4.24 -0.86 6.84
C PHE A 167 4.02 0.24 5.82
N LEU A 168 4.30 -0.01 4.54
CA LEU A 168 4.01 0.92 3.46
C LEU A 168 2.50 1.17 3.31
N PHE A 169 1.67 0.13 3.47
CA PHE A 169 0.21 0.25 3.48
C PHE A 169 -0.29 1.11 4.65
N TYR A 170 0.17 0.85 5.88
CA TYR A 170 -0.22 1.68 7.02
C TYR A 170 0.33 3.11 6.90
N GLY A 171 1.54 3.28 6.37
CA GLY A 171 2.09 4.59 6.06
C GLY A 171 1.25 5.36 5.04
N LEU A 172 0.69 4.68 4.04
CA LEU A 172 -0.26 5.25 3.08
C LEU A 172 -1.51 5.77 3.80
N LEU A 173 -2.13 4.96 4.66
CA LEU A 173 -3.29 5.36 5.43
C LEU A 173 -3.01 6.58 6.33
N LEU A 174 -1.91 6.56 7.08
CA LEU A 174 -1.50 7.66 7.95
C LEU A 174 -1.20 8.95 7.17
N SER A 175 -0.62 8.83 5.98
CA SER A 175 -0.35 10.00 5.14
C SER A 175 -1.62 10.73 4.70
N GLN A 176 -2.75 10.02 4.55
CA GLN A 176 -4.03 10.65 4.23
C GLN A 176 -4.60 11.43 5.43
N PHE A 177 -4.49 10.89 6.64
CA PHE A 177 -4.86 11.64 7.86
C PHE A 177 -4.04 12.93 8.00
N HIS A 178 -2.76 12.90 7.65
CA HIS A 178 -1.89 14.07 7.69
C HIS A 178 -2.31 15.17 6.71
N GLU A 179 -2.68 14.82 5.48
CA GLU A 179 -3.19 15.79 4.51
C GLU A 179 -4.51 16.41 4.94
N ILE A 180 -5.42 15.60 5.52
CA ILE A 180 -6.67 16.11 6.08
C ILE A 180 -6.40 17.05 7.26
N ASN A 181 -5.50 16.70 8.18
CA ASN A 181 -5.16 17.57 9.32
C ASN A 181 -4.47 18.87 8.89
N LYS A 182 -3.63 18.85 7.84
CA LYS A 182 -3.08 20.08 7.26
C LYS A 182 -4.16 21.00 6.71
N LEU A 183 -5.21 20.45 6.08
CA LEU A 183 -6.35 21.25 5.61
C LEU A 183 -7.09 21.91 6.79
N PHE A 184 -7.19 21.24 7.94
CA PHE A 184 -7.87 21.79 9.12
C PHE A 184 -7.02 22.72 9.98
N HIS A 185 -5.69 22.59 9.99
CA HIS A 185 -4.79 23.48 10.75
C HIS A 185 -4.39 24.78 10.02
N ILE A 186 -4.90 25.00 8.80
CA ILE A 186 -4.76 26.25 8.04
C ILE A 186 -6.03 27.13 8.16
N PHE A 187 -7.06 26.68 8.90
CA PHE A 187 -8.23 27.48 9.30
C PHE A 187 -8.22 27.79 10.79
#